data_AF-G4FQ14-F1
#
_entry.id   AF-G4FQ14-F1
#
_cell.length_a   1.000
_cell.length_b   1.000
_cell.length_c   1.000
_cell.angle_alpha   90.00
_cell.angle_beta   90.00
_cell.angle_gamma   90.00
#
_symmetry.space_group_name_H-M   'P 1'
#
loop_
_entity.id
_entity.type
_entity.pdbx_description
1 polymer ?
#
loop_
_entity_poly.entity_id
_entity_poly.type
_entity_poly.pdbx_seq_one_letter_code
_entity_poly.pdbx_strand_id
1 'polypeptide(L)'
;MNGAADSAIRALIQKIQPENECQHSIGDGVLRINLKADDLKLWRDTLLGLKEPGNILLACESNRDALDATRLTWVVGAAIRSTSIDSSQGIVPLLSELGVPVDIAKALPGHCPGLGAEITWAFYLERHGWLTASPIIDEQLLSPAITA
;
A
#
# COMPACT_ATOMS: atom_id res chain seq x y z
N MET A 1 -2.43 4.61 18.92
CA MET A 1 -3.02 5.01 17.63
C MET A 1 -3.44 6.47 17.74
N ASN A 2 -3.02 7.29 16.78
CA ASN A 2 -3.33 8.72 16.72
C ASN A 2 -4.73 8.89 16.11
N GLY A 3 -5.64 9.61 16.76
CA GLY A 3 -7.07 9.60 16.40
C GLY A 3 -7.39 10.09 14.97
N ALA A 4 -6.50 10.89 14.37
CA ALA A 4 -6.69 11.42 13.02
C ALA A 4 -6.46 10.39 11.91
N ALA A 5 -5.39 9.59 11.99
CA ALA A 5 -5.10 8.55 11.01
C ALA A 5 -6.17 7.45 11.01
N ASP A 6 -6.62 7.05 12.20
CA ASP A 6 -7.71 6.09 12.39
C ASP A 6 -9.03 6.60 11.80
N SER A 7 -9.33 7.90 11.93
CA SER A 7 -10.53 8.48 11.32
C SER A 7 -10.43 8.49 9.79
N ALA A 8 -9.27 8.86 9.25
CA ALA A 8 -9.06 8.94 7.81
C ALA A 8 -9.09 7.55 7.14
N ILE A 9 -8.49 6.53 7.75
CA ILE A 9 -8.53 5.17 7.21
C ILE A 9 -9.95 4.59 7.27
N ARG A 10 -10.70 4.85 8.35
CA ARG A 10 -12.13 4.45 8.43
C ARG A 10 -12.97 5.12 7.36
N ALA A 11 -12.75 6.41 7.10
CA ALA A 11 -13.42 7.13 6.02
C ALA A 11 -13.08 6.54 4.64
N LEU A 12 -11.82 6.14 4.42
CA LEU A 12 -11.42 5.44 3.19
C LEU A 12 -12.15 4.09 3.06
N ILE A 13 -12.15 3.26 4.11
CA ILE A 13 -12.83 1.96 4.13
C ILE A 13 -14.32 2.12 3.78
N GLN A 14 -15.02 3.02 4.48
CA GLN A 14 -16.44 3.29 4.26
C GLN A 14 -16.74 3.73 2.82
N LYS A 15 -15.83 4.51 2.21
CA LYS A 15 -16.00 5.02 0.85
C LYS A 15 -15.91 3.93 -0.21
N ILE A 16 -15.12 2.89 0.02
CA ILE A 16 -14.82 1.86 -1.01
C ILE A 16 -15.55 0.54 -0.76
N GLN A 17 -16.34 0.46 0.31
CA GLN A 17 -17.22 -0.65 0.58
C GLN A 17 -18.53 -0.51 -0.21
N PRO A 18 -19.14 -1.64 -0.63
CA PRO A 18 -18.76 -3.03 -0.32
C PRO A 18 -17.68 -3.64 -1.24
N GLU A 19 -17.26 -2.94 -2.28
CA GLU A 19 -16.36 -3.49 -3.30
C GLU A 19 -14.97 -3.82 -2.73
N ASN A 20 -14.57 -3.16 -1.64
CA ASN A 20 -13.27 -3.29 -1.00
C ASN A 20 -12.11 -2.98 -1.97
N GLU A 21 -12.39 -2.16 -2.97
CA GLU A 21 -11.40 -1.63 -3.89
C GLU A 21 -11.93 -0.37 -4.56
N CYS A 22 -11.02 0.51 -4.98
CA CYS A 22 -11.37 1.60 -5.87
C CYS A 22 -10.20 1.94 -6.79
N GLN A 23 -10.50 2.61 -7.90
CA GLN A 23 -9.51 3.01 -8.90
C GLN A 23 -9.53 4.52 -9.09
N HIS A 24 -8.34 5.09 -9.28
CA HIS A 24 -8.12 6.49 -9.57
C HIS A 24 -7.27 6.61 -10.83
N SER A 25 -7.81 7.25 -11.86
CA SER A 25 -7.05 7.61 -13.06
C SER A 25 -6.13 8.79 -12.74
N ILE A 26 -4.82 8.60 -12.87
CA ILE A 26 -3.80 9.61 -12.58
C ILE A 26 -2.88 9.71 -13.79
N GLY A 27 -2.98 10.83 -14.53
CA GLY A 27 -2.32 10.94 -15.83
C GLY A 27 -2.76 9.80 -16.76
N ASP A 28 -1.78 9.11 -17.35
CA ASP A 28 -2.01 7.95 -18.22
C ASP A 28 -2.05 6.61 -17.47
N GLY A 29 -2.01 6.62 -16.14
CA GLY A 29 -1.97 5.43 -15.30
C GLY A 29 -3.15 5.28 -14.35
N VAL A 30 -3.15 4.18 -13.61
CA VAL A 30 -4.18 3.85 -12.61
C VAL A 30 -3.52 3.55 -11.28
N LEU A 31 -4.03 4.22 -10.23
CA LEU A 31 -3.82 3.84 -8.84
C LEU A 31 -5.05 3.06 -8.36
N ARG A 32 -4.86 1.84 -7.90
CA ARG A 32 -5.89 1.04 -7.22
C ARG A 32 -5.63 1.04 -5.72
N ILE A 33 -6.66 1.34 -4.93
CA ILE A 33 -6.67 1.04 -3.49
C ILE A 33 -7.35 -0.32 -3.32
N ASN A 34 -6.70 -1.24 -2.61
CA ASN A 34 -7.16 -2.61 -2.46
C ASN A 34 -7.30 -3.03 -1.00
N LEU A 35 -8.51 -3.47 -0.63
CA LEU A 35 -8.89 -4.01 0.69
C LEU A 35 -9.48 -5.43 0.59
N LYS A 36 -9.23 -6.17 -0.49
CA LYS A 36 -9.68 -7.57 -0.59
C LYS A 36 -9.03 -8.41 0.51
N ALA A 37 -9.82 -9.24 1.16
CA ALA A 37 -9.42 -9.97 2.37
C ALA A 37 -8.17 -10.85 2.16
N ASP A 38 -8.07 -11.56 1.03
CA ASP A 38 -6.93 -12.43 0.73
C ASP A 38 -5.61 -11.63 0.62
N ASP A 39 -5.65 -10.47 -0.02
CA ASP A 39 -4.48 -9.59 -0.15
C ASP A 39 -4.10 -8.98 1.21
N LEU A 40 -5.10 -8.51 1.98
CA LEU A 40 -4.85 -7.96 3.32
C LEU A 40 -4.23 -9.00 4.25
N LYS A 41 -4.74 -10.23 4.23
CA LYS A 41 -4.19 -11.34 5.01
C LYS A 41 -2.75 -11.64 4.60
N LEU A 42 -2.46 -11.73 3.30
CA LEU A 42 -1.11 -11.95 2.81
C LEU A 42 -0.13 -10.88 3.34
N TRP A 43 -0.49 -9.61 3.22
CA TRP A 43 0.38 -8.51 3.65
C TRP A 43 0.55 -8.48 5.17
N ARG A 44 -0.52 -8.76 5.92
CA ARG A 44 -0.47 -8.87 7.39
C ARG A 44 0.43 -10.01 7.84
N ASP A 45 0.23 -11.21 7.30
CA ASP A 45 1.03 -12.40 7.63
C ASP A 45 2.50 -12.16 7.28
N THR A 46 2.77 -11.49 6.15
CA THR A 46 4.13 -11.12 5.75
C THR A 46 4.74 -10.12 6.74
N LEU A 47 4.02 -9.07 7.12
CA LEU A 47 4.51 -8.06 8.08
C LEU A 47 4.84 -8.70 9.44
N LEU A 48 3.97 -9.59 9.94
CA LEU A 48 4.17 -10.30 11.21
C LEU A 48 5.35 -11.28 11.18
N GLY A 49 5.72 -11.78 10.01
CA GLY A 49 6.87 -12.67 9.83
C GLY A 49 8.23 -11.96 9.78
N LEU A 50 8.26 -10.63 9.63
CA LEU A 50 9.49 -9.85 9.57
C LEU A 50 10.03 -9.56 10.98
N LYS A 51 11.35 -9.68 11.16
CA LYS A 51 12.01 -9.37 12.44
C LYS A 51 11.96 -7.87 12.77
N GLU A 52 12.19 -7.04 11.76
CA GLU A 52 12.26 -5.58 11.86
C GLU A 52 11.50 -4.97 10.67
N PRO A 53 10.16 -4.96 10.70
CA PRO A 53 9.37 -4.40 9.63
C PRO A 53 9.47 -2.86 9.62
N GLY A 54 9.64 -2.30 8.43
CA GLY A 54 9.41 -0.88 8.18
C GLY A 54 7.94 -0.54 7.93
N ASN A 55 7.67 0.71 7.56
CA ASN A 55 6.31 1.21 7.30
C ASN A 55 5.88 1.11 5.82
N ILE A 56 6.71 0.51 4.96
CA ILE A 56 6.40 0.22 3.57
C ILE A 56 6.74 -1.24 3.26
N LEU A 57 5.82 -1.96 2.63
CA LEU A 57 6.07 -3.24 1.98
C LEU A 57 6.00 -3.10 0.45
N LEU A 58 6.84 -3.85 -0.25
CA LEU A 58 6.98 -3.79 -1.70
C LEU A 58 7.04 -5.19 -2.28
N ALA A 59 6.27 -5.46 -3.35
CA ALA A 59 6.51 -6.62 -4.20
C ALA A 59 7.57 -6.25 -5.26
N CYS A 60 8.79 -6.76 -5.10
CA CYS A 60 9.90 -6.49 -6.01
C CYS A 60 10.24 -7.73 -6.86
N GLU A 61 10.88 -7.50 -8.00
CA GLU A 61 11.38 -8.59 -8.85
C GLU A 61 12.53 -9.38 -8.19
N SER A 62 13.32 -8.73 -7.34
CA SER A 62 14.50 -9.32 -6.70
C SER A 62 14.66 -8.85 -5.24
N ASN A 63 15.12 -9.76 -4.37
CA ASN A 63 15.59 -9.44 -3.01
C ASN A 63 17.12 -9.45 -2.89
N ARG A 64 17.85 -9.69 -3.98
CA ARG A 64 19.32 -9.83 -3.96
C ARG A 64 20.03 -8.49 -4.16
N ASP A 65 19.37 -7.59 -4.88
CA ASP A 65 19.94 -6.31 -5.30
C ASP A 65 19.53 -5.18 -4.35
N ALA A 66 20.22 -4.04 -4.46
CA ALA A 66 19.78 -2.80 -3.84
C ALA A 66 18.37 -2.43 -4.34
N LEU A 67 17.64 -1.63 -3.54
CA LEU A 67 16.23 -1.35 -3.84
C LEU A 67 16.06 -0.50 -5.11
N ASP A 68 16.99 0.40 -5.38
CA ASP A 68 17.10 1.21 -6.60
C ASP A 68 17.46 0.39 -7.85
N ALA A 69 18.01 -0.81 -7.66
CA ALA A 69 18.42 -1.73 -8.72
C ALA A 69 17.35 -2.78 -9.06
N THR A 70 16.17 -2.74 -8.45
CA THR A 70 15.04 -3.61 -8.77
C THR A 70 13.82 -2.82 -9.26
N ARG A 71 12.74 -3.52 -9.60
CA ARG A 71 11.47 -2.93 -10.03
C ARG A 71 10.33 -3.48 -9.21
N LEU A 72 9.27 -2.68 -9.12
CA LEU A 72 8.00 -3.12 -8.57
C LEU A 72 7.36 -4.13 -9.54
N THR A 73 6.76 -5.18 -9.00
CA THR A 73 6.11 -6.23 -9.80
C THR A 73 4.84 -6.73 -9.10
N TRP A 74 4.19 -7.74 -9.68
CA TRP A 74 3.02 -8.36 -9.08
C TRP A 74 3.40 -9.34 -7.97
N VAL A 75 2.50 -9.51 -7.02
CA VAL A 75 2.75 -10.23 -5.75
C VAL A 75 3.15 -11.70 -5.95
N VAL A 76 2.53 -12.41 -6.89
CA VAL A 76 2.78 -13.84 -7.11
C VAL A 76 4.21 -14.07 -7.61
N GLY A 77 5.04 -14.67 -6.75
CA GLY A 77 6.45 -14.95 -7.04
C GLY A 77 7.40 -13.77 -6.78
N ALA A 78 6.88 -12.64 -6.29
CA ALA A 78 7.71 -11.49 -5.95
C ALA A 78 8.59 -11.75 -4.72
N ALA A 79 9.73 -11.05 -4.71
CA ALA A 79 10.48 -10.78 -3.51
C ALA A 79 9.76 -9.70 -2.70
N ILE A 80 9.13 -10.07 -1.57
CA ILE A 80 8.57 -9.09 -0.66
C ILE A 80 9.69 -8.42 0.14
N ARG A 81 9.78 -7.09 0.02
CA ARG A 81 10.75 -6.26 0.73
C ARG A 81 10.06 -5.30 1.68
N SER A 82 10.76 -4.94 2.74
CA SER A 82 10.33 -3.92 3.68
C SER A 82 11.33 -2.78 3.74
N THR A 83 10.82 -1.56 3.83
CA THR A 83 11.62 -0.35 4.00
C THR A 83 10.82 0.67 4.83
N SER A 84 11.49 1.75 5.23
CA SER A 84 10.87 2.84 5.96
C SER A 84 11.02 4.16 5.21
N ILE A 85 9.99 4.98 5.30
CA ILE A 85 10.02 6.40 4.91
C ILE A 85 9.63 7.26 6.12
N ASP A 86 10.24 8.44 6.24
CA ASP A 86 10.02 9.32 7.39
C ASP A 86 8.82 10.26 7.23
N SER A 87 8.24 10.31 6.02
CA SER A 87 7.05 11.10 5.72
C SER A 87 6.34 10.53 4.49
N SER A 88 5.06 10.88 4.32
CA SER A 88 4.28 10.48 3.14
C SER A 88 4.94 10.89 1.82
N GLN A 89 5.67 12.00 1.78
CA GLN A 89 6.37 12.47 0.58
C GLN A 89 7.57 11.56 0.20
N GLY A 90 8.12 10.82 1.15
CA GLY A 90 9.22 9.87 0.90
C GLY A 90 8.83 8.73 -0.05
N ILE A 91 7.53 8.47 -0.24
CA ILE A 91 7.05 7.44 -1.17
C ILE A 91 7.35 7.79 -2.64
N VAL A 92 7.41 9.09 -2.96
CA VAL A 92 7.52 9.58 -4.33
C VAL A 92 8.85 9.17 -4.98
N PRO A 93 10.02 9.52 -4.40
CA PRO A 93 11.29 9.06 -4.95
C PRO A 93 11.40 7.54 -4.90
N LEU A 94 10.98 6.90 -3.80
CA LEU A 94 11.05 5.45 -3.62
C LEU A 94 10.35 4.67 -4.74
N LEU A 95 9.09 5.00 -5.05
CA LEU A 95 8.36 4.28 -6.10
C LEU A 95 8.81 4.67 -7.50
N SER A 96 9.28 5.91 -7.70
CA SER A 96 9.82 6.34 -8.99
C SER A 96 11.07 5.54 -9.37
N GLU A 97 11.96 5.29 -8.41
CA GLU A 97 13.15 4.44 -8.59
C GLU A 97 12.78 2.98 -8.92
N LEU A 98 11.65 2.51 -8.38
CA LEU A 98 11.10 1.17 -8.64
C LEU A 98 10.31 1.08 -9.96
N GLY A 99 10.30 2.14 -10.77
CA GLY A 99 9.69 2.17 -12.10
C GLY A 99 8.23 2.60 -12.14
N VAL A 100 7.67 3.12 -11.04
CA VAL A 100 6.32 3.70 -11.02
C VAL A 100 6.35 5.11 -11.65
N PRO A 101 5.41 5.45 -12.54
CA PRO A 101 5.29 6.80 -13.07
C PRO A 101 5.16 7.86 -11.94
N VAL A 102 5.95 8.93 -12.06
CA VAL A 102 6.06 9.96 -11.00
C VAL A 102 4.72 10.60 -10.64
N ASP A 103 3.81 10.78 -11.59
CA ASP A 103 2.50 11.38 -11.35
C ASP A 103 1.62 10.49 -10.46
N ILE A 104 1.69 9.17 -10.65
CA ILE A 104 1.00 8.20 -9.79
C ILE A 104 1.62 8.24 -8.39
N ALA A 105 2.95 8.24 -8.29
CA ALA A 105 3.64 8.29 -7.01
C ALA A 105 3.31 9.57 -6.21
N LYS A 106 3.21 10.72 -6.89
CA LYS A 106 2.79 12.01 -6.30
C LYS A 106 1.35 12.02 -5.81
N ALA A 107 0.47 11.18 -6.35
CA ALA A 107 -0.91 11.11 -5.90
C ALA A 107 -1.05 10.36 -4.56
N LEU A 108 -0.14 9.43 -4.24
CA LEU A 108 -0.27 8.55 -3.07
C LEU A 108 -0.49 9.26 -1.73
N PRO A 109 0.22 10.36 -1.38
CA PRO A 109 -0.05 11.06 -0.12
C PRO A 109 -1.50 11.53 0.04
N GLY A 110 -2.23 11.78 -1.06
CA GLY A 110 -3.64 12.15 -1.06
C GLY A 110 -4.62 10.98 -1.01
N HIS A 111 -4.17 9.76 -1.30
CA HIS A 111 -5.01 8.56 -1.39
C HIS A 111 -4.67 7.50 -0.31
N CYS A 112 -3.51 7.59 0.32
CA CYS A 112 -3.02 6.66 1.34
C CYS A 112 -2.92 7.36 2.71
N PRO A 113 -4.01 7.43 3.49
CA PRO A 113 -3.98 8.02 4.82
C PRO A 113 -2.98 7.29 5.73
N GLY A 114 -2.29 8.05 6.59
CA GLY A 114 -1.28 7.52 7.53
C GLY A 114 0.02 7.03 6.90
N LEU A 115 0.20 7.21 5.58
CA LEU A 115 1.41 6.79 4.86
C LEU A 115 2.67 7.45 5.41
N GLY A 116 3.71 6.64 5.64
CA GLY A 116 4.99 7.10 6.18
C GLY A 116 4.94 7.48 7.66
N ALA A 117 3.85 7.14 8.34
CA ALA A 117 3.65 7.41 9.76
C ALA A 117 2.93 6.23 10.43
N GLU A 118 1.63 6.34 10.69
CA GLU A 118 0.89 5.39 11.54
C GLU A 118 0.44 4.11 10.84
N ILE A 119 0.32 4.11 9.51
CA ILE A 119 -0.22 2.98 8.76
C ILE A 119 0.87 2.45 7.82
N THR A 120 1.18 1.16 7.96
CA THR A 120 2.02 0.46 7.00
C THR A 120 1.23 0.23 5.71
N TRP A 121 1.84 0.55 4.57
CA TRP A 121 1.25 0.33 3.25
C TRP A 121 2.08 -0.63 2.41
N ALA A 122 1.41 -1.51 1.68
CA ALA A 122 2.01 -2.38 0.69
C ALA A 122 1.76 -1.84 -0.73
N PHE A 123 2.78 -1.91 -1.59
CA PHE A 123 2.70 -1.50 -2.99
C PHE A 123 3.17 -2.61 -3.92
N TYR A 124 2.47 -2.76 -5.04
CA TYR A 124 2.75 -3.77 -6.06
C TYR A 124 2.12 -3.36 -7.40
N LEU A 125 2.52 -4.01 -8.49
CA LEU A 125 1.86 -3.85 -9.78
C LEU A 125 0.86 -4.98 -10.04
N GLU A 126 -0.22 -4.68 -10.75
CA GLU A 126 -1.03 -5.72 -11.37
C GLU A 126 -0.52 -6.08 -12.77
N ARG A 127 -1.04 -7.17 -13.35
CA ARG A 127 -0.63 -7.65 -14.68
C ARG A 127 -0.78 -6.60 -15.79
N HIS A 128 -1.69 -5.64 -15.61
CA HIS A 128 -1.93 -4.54 -16.54
C HIS A 128 -1.03 -3.32 -16.29
N GLY A 129 -0.08 -3.41 -15.35
CA GLY A 129 0.85 -2.33 -15.00
C GLY A 129 0.27 -1.28 -14.06
N TRP A 130 -0.90 -1.52 -13.48
CA TRP A 130 -1.52 -0.59 -12.52
C TRP A 130 -0.80 -0.67 -11.18
N LEU A 131 -0.58 0.48 -10.55
CA LEU A 131 -0.08 0.51 -9.18
C LEU A 131 -1.23 0.18 -8.23
N THR A 132 -1.04 -0.83 -7.40
CA THR A 132 -1.96 -1.17 -6.33
C THR A 132 -1.33 -0.85 -4.99
N ALA A 133 -2.09 -0.13 -4.15
CA ALA A 133 -1.75 0.20 -2.78
C ALA A 133 -2.73 -0.49 -1.83
N SER A 134 -2.21 -1.19 -0.83
CA SER A 134 -3.02 -1.90 0.18
C SER A 134 -2.54 -1.52 1.58
N PRO A 135 -3.40 -0.94 2.44
CA PRO A 135 -3.04 -0.67 3.82
C PRO A 135 -3.02 -1.98 4.62
N ILE A 136 -2.05 -2.13 5.51
CA ILE A 136 -2.00 -3.28 6.41
C ILE A 136 -2.77 -2.91 7.68
N ILE A 137 -4.05 -3.26 7.70
CA ILE A 137 -5.00 -2.91 8.75
C ILE A 137 -5.63 -4.15 9.39
N ASP A 138 -6.24 -3.98 10.55
CA ASP A 138 -6.99 -5.07 11.17
C ASP A 138 -8.29 -5.34 10.42
N GLU A 139 -8.61 -6.62 10.18
CA GLU A 139 -9.87 -7.04 9.54
C GLU A 139 -11.10 -6.56 10.33
N GLN A 140 -10.97 -6.35 11.65
CA GLN A 140 -12.03 -5.75 12.47
C GLN A 140 -12.41 -4.34 12.00
N LEU A 141 -11.50 -3.60 11.34
CA LEU A 141 -11.79 -2.28 10.77
C LEU A 141 -12.65 -2.36 9.51
N LEU A 142 -12.69 -3.52 8.84
CA LEU A 142 -13.52 -3.76 7.65
C LEU A 142 -14.94 -4.18 8.02
N SER A 143 -15.16 -4.61 9.26
CA SER A 143 -16.51 -4.94 9.73
C SER A 143 -17.30 -3.64 9.90
N PRO A 144 -18.56 -3.57 9.43
CA PRO A 144 -19.41 -2.43 9.75
C PRO A 144 -19.50 -2.31 11.27
N ALA A 145 -19.35 -1.09 11.78
CA ALA A 145 -19.54 -0.82 13.20
C ALA A 145 -20.96 -1.28 13.56
N ILE A 146 -21.07 -2.30 14.43
CA ILE A 146 -22.35 -2.71 14.98
C ILE A 146 -22.87 -1.50 15.75
N THR A 147 -23.83 -0.80 15.16
CA THR A 147 -24.51 0.30 15.83
C THR A 147 -25.52 -0.36 16.75
N ALA A 148 -25.22 -0.39 18.05
CA ALA A 148 -26.17 -0.80 19.08
C ALA A 148 -27.28 0.25 19.24
#